data_AF-A0A1Z8U6U6-F1
#
_entry.id   AF-A0A1Z8U6U6-F1
#
_cell.length_a   1.000
_cell.length_b   1.000
_cell.length_c   1.000
_cell.angle_alpha   90.00
_cell.angle_beta   90.00
_cell.angle_gamma   90.00
#
_symmetry.space_group_name_H-M   'P 1'
#
loop_
_entity.id
_entity.type
_entity.pdbx_description
1 polymer ?
#
loop_
_entity_poly.entity_id
_entity_poly.type
_entity_poly.pdbx_seq_one_letter_code
_entity_poly.pdbx_strand_id
1 'polypeptide(L)'
;MDSNLGKSCKLILDLIIAFAISIAVPVFFSPESETLSLVSQERLFLYALVFSLSYLFFGEVIGSRERNPQFGIAGIFLLPGISSFFAVLPLLLSVWVVEYSFIGRFAVGKIIICNALGSSLSLFCVNLFLSTHPTKCLLLLSSRRKKTIIDNIEKGSNIFRWVSTEEESDMTNSNVQKLCEDQKIDLLVIDESKSQNSLDIVGILSKGTQVIGLLEFWQRYLGCVPPSELNQAWLAKLDLRIRNPVAHKLKRAFDILFASVALVFCLPLMLLCFIGVTLESGFPFIFSQNRTGYLGNTFILHKIRTMCSDAEKDGDLSRGTQQSG
;
A
#
# COMPACT_ATOMS: atom_id res chain seq x y z
N MET A 1 7.72 -17.11 -1.35
CA MET A 1 8.57 -15.94 -1.00
C MET A 1 7.64 -14.89 -0.43
N ASP A 2 7.68 -14.71 0.90
CA ASP A 2 6.71 -13.88 1.60
C ASP A 2 6.71 -12.44 1.04
N SER A 3 5.53 -11.90 0.73
CA SER A 3 5.37 -10.47 0.38
C SER A 3 6.05 -9.53 1.40
N ASN A 4 6.14 -9.98 2.66
CA ASN A 4 6.85 -9.30 3.75
C ASN A 4 8.37 -9.30 3.57
N LEU A 5 8.98 -10.32 2.97
CA LEU A 5 10.43 -10.34 2.71
C LEU A 5 10.80 -9.31 1.65
N GLY A 6 9.97 -9.18 0.61
CA GLY A 6 10.12 -8.14 -0.42
C GLY A 6 9.93 -6.73 0.15
N LYS A 7 8.93 -6.52 1.01
CA LYS A 7 8.71 -5.22 1.67
C LYS A 7 9.84 -4.87 2.64
N SER A 8 10.28 -5.83 3.46
CA SER A 8 11.38 -5.63 4.42
C SER A 8 12.70 -5.36 3.73
N CYS A 9 13.00 -6.08 2.64
CA CYS A 9 14.20 -5.83 1.83
C CYS A 9 14.22 -4.41 1.25
N LYS A 10 13.09 -3.94 0.69
CA LYS A 10 12.95 -2.56 0.19
C LYS A 10 13.18 -1.53 1.29
N LEU A 11 12.60 -1.74 2.47
CA LEU A 11 12.76 -0.84 3.63
C LEU A 11 14.23 -0.74 4.08
N ILE A 12 14.93 -1.88 4.18
CA ILE A 12 16.33 -1.91 4.58
C ILE A 12 17.20 -1.21 3.53
N LEU A 13 16.97 -1.47 2.25
CA LEU A 13 17.72 -0.86 1.16
C LEU A 13 17.51 0.67 1.12
N ASP A 14 16.27 1.13 1.24
CA ASP A 14 15.93 2.56 1.33
C ASP A 14 16.58 3.24 2.54
N LEU A 15 16.62 2.56 3.70
CA LEU A 15 17.26 3.09 4.91
C LEU A 15 18.76 3.30 4.68
N ILE A 16 19.44 2.30 4.12
CA ILE A 16 20.88 2.36 3.85
C ILE A 16 21.19 3.47 2.84
N ILE A 17 20.38 3.59 1.77
CA ILE A 17 20.54 4.61 0.73
C ILE A 17 20.34 6.01 1.33
N ALA A 18 19.25 6.24 2.06
CA ALA A 18 18.96 7.55 2.68
C ALA A 18 20.06 7.96 3.67
N PHE A 19 20.53 7.01 4.47
CA PHE A 19 21.58 7.23 5.45
C PHE A 19 22.92 7.57 4.77
N ALA A 20 23.33 6.79 3.78
CA ALA A 20 24.57 7.02 3.05
C ALA A 20 24.57 8.36 2.31
N ILE A 21 23.45 8.73 1.66
CA ILE A 21 23.33 9.99 0.93
C ILE A 21 23.35 11.19 1.87
N SER A 22 22.68 11.09 3.02
CA SER A 22 22.66 12.18 4.00
C SER A 22 24.03 12.46 4.63
N ILE A 23 24.96 11.50 4.61
CA ILE A 23 26.36 11.70 5.04
C ILE A 23 27.23 12.14 3.85
N ALA A 24 27.10 11.48 2.70
CA ALA A 24 27.96 11.69 1.55
C ALA A 24 27.78 13.09 0.93
N VAL A 25 26.55 13.62 0.89
CA VAL A 25 26.29 14.94 0.30
C VAL A 25 27.02 16.06 1.06
N PRO A 26 26.88 16.18 2.40
CA PRO A 26 27.63 17.16 3.18
C PRO A 26 29.16 17.00 3.14
N VAL A 27 29.67 15.77 3.04
CA VAL A 27 31.12 15.51 3.09
C VAL A 27 31.81 15.77 1.75
N PHE A 28 31.20 15.37 0.63
CA PHE A 28 31.87 15.38 -0.68
C PHE A 28 31.35 16.44 -1.65
N PHE A 29 30.09 16.86 -1.50
CA PHE A 29 29.41 17.68 -2.51
C PHE A 29 28.95 19.05 -1.99
N SER A 30 29.13 19.32 -0.70
CA SER A 30 28.74 20.57 -0.05
C SER A 30 29.96 21.50 0.12
N PRO A 31 29.88 22.77 -0.32
CA PRO A 31 30.93 23.74 -0.06
C PRO A 31 31.06 24.04 1.45
N GLU A 32 32.23 24.54 1.87
CA GLU A 32 32.52 24.92 3.27
C GLU A 32 31.62 26.05 3.81
N SER A 33 30.91 26.76 2.92
CA SER A 33 29.93 27.78 3.31
C SER A 33 28.62 27.22 3.85
N GLU A 34 28.41 25.90 3.80
CA GLU A 34 27.19 25.25 4.29
C GLU A 34 27.36 24.76 5.74
N THR A 35 26.34 24.96 6.56
CA THR A 35 26.39 24.56 7.98
C THR A 35 26.64 23.07 8.18
N LEU A 36 26.11 22.21 7.29
CA LEU A 36 26.26 20.76 7.38
C LEU A 36 27.68 20.26 7.12
N SER A 37 28.52 21.01 6.39
CA SER A 37 29.92 20.62 6.16
C SER A 37 30.83 21.00 7.35
N LEU A 38 30.40 21.96 8.17
CA LEU A 38 31.13 22.43 9.36
C LEU A 38 30.79 21.66 10.64
N VAL A 39 29.77 20.80 10.60
CA VAL A 39 29.28 20.04 11.75
C VAL A 39 30.17 18.83 12.02
N SER A 40 30.41 18.52 13.30
CA SER A 40 31.14 17.32 13.75
C SER A 40 30.51 16.03 13.20
N GLN A 41 31.35 15.01 12.90
CA GLN A 41 30.89 13.73 12.35
C GLN A 41 29.79 13.04 13.19
N GLU A 42 29.83 13.15 14.51
CA GLU A 42 28.84 12.56 15.42
C GLU A 42 27.43 13.17 15.22
N ARG A 43 27.37 14.50 15.11
CA ARG A 43 26.11 15.22 14.86
C ARG A 43 25.59 14.98 13.44
N LEU A 44 26.49 14.86 12.46
CA LEU A 44 26.11 14.50 11.09
C LEU A 44 25.46 13.11 11.04
N PHE A 45 25.97 12.15 11.82
CA PHE A 45 25.37 10.83 11.97
C PHE A 45 23.94 10.91 12.55
N LEU A 46 23.72 11.75 13.57
CA LEU A 46 22.39 11.97 14.14
C LEU A 46 21.42 12.56 13.11
N TYR A 47 21.85 13.56 12.35
CA TYR A 47 21.03 14.17 11.29
C TYR A 47 20.71 13.17 10.17
N ALA A 48 21.68 12.35 9.76
CA ALA A 48 21.45 11.28 8.80
C ALA A 48 20.43 10.26 9.32
N LEU A 49 20.48 9.92 10.61
CA LEU A 49 19.52 9.01 11.23
C LEU A 49 18.10 9.62 11.25
N VAL A 50 17.98 10.89 11.66
CA VAL A 50 16.71 11.64 11.68
C VAL A 50 16.08 11.70 10.28
N PHE A 51 16.87 12.05 9.27
CA PHE A 51 16.39 12.07 7.88
C PHE A 51 15.95 10.69 7.41
N SER A 52 16.75 9.66 7.66
CA SER A 52 16.48 8.29 7.20
C SER A 52 15.21 7.71 7.82
N LEU A 53 15.03 7.89 9.14
CA LEU A 53 13.80 7.45 9.82
C LEU A 53 12.57 8.23 9.35
N SER A 54 12.72 9.54 9.14
CA SER A 54 11.63 10.38 8.61
C SER A 54 11.25 9.96 7.19
N TYR A 55 12.23 9.64 6.34
CA TYR A 55 12.02 9.13 4.99
C TYR A 55 11.31 7.78 4.97
N LEU A 56 11.66 6.87 5.88
CA LEU A 56 10.92 5.62 6.03
C LEU A 56 9.48 5.89 6.45
N PHE A 57 9.25 6.73 7.46
CA PHE A 57 7.91 7.05 7.94
C PHE A 57 7.03 7.66 6.84
N PHE A 58 7.48 8.74 6.18
CA PHE A 58 6.71 9.37 5.11
C PHE A 58 6.55 8.48 3.87
N GLY A 59 7.56 7.67 3.53
CA GLY A 59 7.42 6.70 2.45
C GLY A 59 6.36 5.63 2.74
N GLU A 60 6.18 5.23 4.00
CA GLU A 60 5.14 4.28 4.40
C GLU A 60 3.76 4.93 4.36
N VAL A 61 3.64 6.18 4.84
CA VAL A 61 2.39 6.96 4.81
C VAL A 61 1.90 7.21 3.37
N ILE A 62 2.82 7.50 2.45
CA ILE A 62 2.50 7.72 1.03
C ILE A 62 2.29 6.38 0.29
N GLY A 63 2.80 5.28 0.84
CA GLY A 63 2.75 3.96 0.20
C GLY A 63 3.77 3.81 -0.93
N SER A 64 4.94 4.48 -0.85
CA SER A 64 5.97 4.45 -1.90
C SER A 64 6.51 3.04 -2.19
N ARG A 65 6.38 2.12 -1.23
CA ARG A 65 6.88 0.74 -1.33
C ARG A 65 5.79 -0.27 -1.70
N GLU A 66 4.53 0.16 -1.69
CA GLU A 66 3.41 -0.66 -2.12
C GLU A 66 3.29 -0.64 -3.64
N ARG A 67 3.01 -1.79 -4.25
CA ARG A 67 2.72 -1.86 -5.68
C ARG A 67 1.29 -1.38 -5.88
N ASN A 68 1.10 -0.07 -6.00
CA ASN A 68 -0.17 0.49 -6.42
C ASN A 68 -0.24 0.49 -7.96
N PRO A 69 -1.14 -0.29 -8.58
CA PRO A 69 -1.27 -0.36 -10.04
C PRO A 69 -1.70 0.97 -10.67
N GLN A 70 -2.24 1.92 -9.90
CA GLN A 70 -2.74 3.19 -10.42
C GLN A 70 -1.64 4.13 -10.95
N PHE A 71 -0.44 4.11 -10.36
CA PHE A 71 0.63 5.06 -10.71
C PHE A 71 1.62 4.55 -11.77
N GLY A 72 1.53 3.26 -12.16
CA GLY A 72 2.41 2.65 -13.16
C GLY A 72 3.91 2.89 -12.90
N ILE A 73 4.67 3.12 -13.96
CA ILE A 73 6.12 3.42 -13.89
C ILE A 73 6.38 4.81 -13.27
N ALA A 74 5.49 5.78 -13.50
CA ALA A 74 5.64 7.13 -12.95
C ALA A 74 5.65 7.14 -11.42
N GLY A 75 4.90 6.21 -10.79
CA GLY A 75 4.90 6.05 -9.35
C GLY A 75 6.26 5.69 -8.75
N ILE A 76 7.10 4.97 -9.51
CA ILE A 76 8.44 4.56 -9.07
C ILE A 76 9.33 5.78 -8.81
N PHE A 77 9.13 6.88 -9.55
CA PHE A 77 9.94 8.09 -9.42
C PHE A 77 9.25 9.17 -8.57
N LEU A 78 7.94 9.34 -8.71
CA LEU A 78 7.20 10.40 -8.02
C LEU A 78 7.08 10.14 -6.52
N LEU A 79 6.74 8.91 -6.10
CA LEU A 79 6.49 8.64 -4.68
C LEU A 79 7.77 8.80 -3.81
N PRO A 80 8.96 8.29 -4.20
CA PRO A 80 10.19 8.55 -3.48
C PRO A 80 10.60 10.03 -3.43
N GLY A 81 10.26 10.80 -4.45
CA GLY A 81 10.49 12.25 -4.49
C GLY A 81 9.64 13.00 -3.46
N ILE A 82 8.33 12.69 -3.41
CA ILE A 82 7.40 13.30 -2.46
C ILE A 82 7.76 12.92 -1.03
N SER A 83 8.12 11.66 -0.76
CA SER A 83 8.54 11.24 0.59
C SER A 83 9.85 11.90 1.02
N SER A 84 10.82 12.06 0.12
CA SER A 84 12.07 12.79 0.39
C SER A 84 11.81 14.25 0.73
N PHE A 85 10.88 14.90 0.02
CA PHE A 85 10.51 16.28 0.27
C PHE A 85 9.94 16.49 1.68
N PHE A 86 9.02 15.63 2.13
CA PHE A 86 8.47 15.71 3.50
C PHE A 86 9.50 15.34 4.57
N ALA A 87 10.38 14.37 4.29
CA ALA A 87 11.42 13.92 5.22
C ALA A 87 12.49 14.98 5.54
N VAL A 88 12.64 16.00 4.68
CA VAL A 88 13.54 17.12 4.93
C VAL A 88 13.04 18.05 6.05
N LEU A 89 11.74 18.14 6.29
CA LEU A 89 11.21 19.06 7.31
C LEU A 89 11.71 18.71 8.72
N PRO A 90 11.62 17.44 9.20
CA PRO A 90 12.24 17.05 10.47
C PRO A 90 13.75 17.26 10.53
N LEU A 91 14.45 17.02 9.41
CA LEU A 91 15.90 17.24 9.33
C LEU A 91 16.23 18.73 9.56
N LEU A 92 15.57 19.63 8.82
CA LEU A 92 15.74 21.08 8.97
C LEU A 92 15.42 21.56 10.39
N LEU A 93 14.33 21.05 10.97
CA LEU A 93 13.95 21.37 12.34
C LEU A 93 15.01 20.91 13.34
N SER A 94 15.54 19.69 13.18
CA SER A 94 16.57 19.15 14.08
C SER A 94 17.85 19.97 14.07
N VAL A 95 18.30 20.40 12.88
CA VAL A 95 19.52 21.21 12.75
C VAL A 95 19.29 22.63 13.25
N TRP A 96 18.11 23.19 13.00
CA TRP A 96 17.76 24.52 13.51
C TRP A 96 17.72 24.55 15.05
N VAL A 97 17.19 23.50 15.69
CA VAL A 97 17.14 23.41 17.16
C VAL A 97 18.53 23.28 17.78
N VAL A 98 19.44 22.52 17.15
CA VAL A 98 20.76 22.21 17.73
C VAL A 98 21.82 23.24 17.38
N GLU A 99 21.92 23.65 16.12
CA GLU A 99 22.97 24.56 15.64
C GLU A 99 22.54 26.03 15.64
N TYR A 100 21.23 26.30 15.82
CA TYR A 100 20.65 27.65 15.74
C TYR A 100 21.05 28.41 14.45
N SER A 101 21.33 27.67 13.38
CA SER A 101 21.84 28.20 12.12
C SER A 101 21.06 27.64 10.94
N PHE A 102 21.00 28.40 9.85
CA PHE A 102 20.21 28.03 8.68
C PHE A 102 21.01 27.10 7.77
N ILE A 103 20.42 25.96 7.44
CA ILE A 103 21.00 25.02 6.48
C ILE A 103 21.08 25.63 5.08
N GLY A 104 22.21 25.40 4.40
CA GLY A 104 22.38 25.73 2.99
C GLY A 104 21.28 25.10 2.14
N ARG A 105 20.55 25.92 1.37
CA ARG A 105 19.44 25.48 0.52
C ARG A 105 19.89 24.49 -0.58
N PHE A 106 21.16 24.56 -0.99
CA PHE A 106 21.72 23.69 -2.02
C PHE A 106 22.04 22.29 -1.48
N ALA A 107 22.56 22.16 -0.25
CA ALA A 107 22.73 20.87 0.43
C ALA A 107 21.42 20.07 0.47
N VAL A 108 20.33 20.73 0.89
CA VAL A 108 19.00 20.12 1.03
C VAL A 108 18.48 19.64 -0.32
N GLY A 109 18.58 20.48 -1.35
CA GLY A 109 18.16 20.11 -2.70
C GLY A 109 18.90 18.87 -3.21
N LYS A 110 20.23 18.79 -2.98
CA LYS A 110 21.04 17.63 -3.34
C LYS A 110 20.62 16.37 -2.58
N ILE A 111 20.38 16.45 -1.27
CA ILE A 111 19.91 15.31 -0.47
C ILE A 111 18.57 14.80 -1.01
N ILE A 112 17.61 15.68 -1.30
CA ILE A 112 16.29 15.29 -1.85
C ILE A 112 16.47 14.58 -3.20
N ILE A 113 17.20 15.20 -4.13
CA ILE A 113 17.35 14.69 -5.50
C ILE A 113 18.11 13.36 -5.50
N CYS A 114 19.25 13.29 -4.80
CA CYS A 114 20.05 12.07 -4.73
C CYS A 114 19.27 10.94 -4.06
N ASN A 115 18.55 11.22 -2.96
CA ASN A 115 17.76 10.20 -2.28
C ASN A 115 16.59 9.71 -3.14
N ALA A 116 15.88 10.61 -3.80
CA ALA A 116 14.80 10.27 -4.71
C ALA A 116 15.30 9.38 -5.87
N LEU A 117 16.42 9.73 -6.50
CA LEU A 117 17.02 8.94 -7.57
C LEU A 117 17.54 7.57 -7.07
N GLY A 118 18.22 7.56 -5.93
CA GLY A 118 18.77 6.34 -5.32
C GLY A 118 17.68 5.34 -4.95
N SER A 119 16.62 5.79 -4.28
CA SER A 119 15.49 4.94 -3.93
C SER A 119 14.70 4.50 -5.17
N SER A 120 14.50 5.37 -6.16
CA SER A 120 13.83 5.00 -7.43
C SER A 120 14.60 3.92 -8.19
N LEU A 121 15.94 4.02 -8.25
CA LEU A 121 16.81 3.03 -8.86
C LEU A 121 16.75 1.70 -8.10
N SER A 122 16.80 1.75 -6.77
CA SER A 122 16.61 0.59 -5.88
C SER A 122 15.29 -0.13 -6.16
N LEU A 123 14.18 0.61 -6.20
CA LEU A 123 12.85 0.07 -6.47
C LEU A 123 12.77 -0.54 -7.87
N PHE A 124 13.37 0.12 -8.87
CA PHE A 124 13.45 -0.40 -10.23
C PHE A 124 14.24 -1.71 -10.29
N CYS A 125 15.42 -1.77 -9.68
CA CYS A 125 16.26 -2.98 -9.62
C CYS A 125 15.55 -4.14 -8.92
N VAL A 126 14.92 -3.88 -7.76
CA VAL A 126 14.16 -4.90 -7.03
C VAL A 126 12.97 -5.38 -7.87
N ASN A 127 12.25 -4.47 -8.54
CA ASN A 127 11.13 -4.86 -9.40
C ASN A 127 11.58 -5.67 -10.61
N LEU A 128 12.70 -5.31 -11.23
CA LEU A 128 13.30 -6.04 -12.34
C LEU A 128 13.71 -7.46 -11.90
N PHE A 129 14.39 -7.58 -10.76
CA PHE A 129 14.80 -8.87 -10.18
C PHE A 129 13.61 -9.77 -9.85
N LEU A 130 12.53 -9.20 -9.31
CA LEU A 130 11.30 -9.95 -9.05
C LEU A 130 10.58 -10.36 -10.34
N SER A 131 10.72 -9.57 -11.42
CA SER A 131 10.14 -9.89 -12.72
C SER A 131 10.91 -11.02 -13.45
N THR A 132 12.22 -11.16 -13.22
CA THR A 132 13.03 -12.25 -13.80
C THR A 132 12.83 -13.58 -13.08
N HIS A 133 12.45 -13.55 -11.80
CA HIS A 133 12.19 -14.73 -10.98
C HIS A 133 10.75 -14.78 -10.47
N PRO A 134 9.76 -15.06 -11.35
CA PRO A 134 8.37 -15.17 -10.94
C PRO A 134 8.18 -16.41 -10.06
N THR A 135 7.41 -16.26 -8.98
CA THR A 135 7.01 -17.37 -8.12
C THR A 135 6.13 -18.35 -8.89
N LYS A 136 6.50 -19.63 -8.89
CA LYS A 136 5.67 -20.68 -9.49
C LYS A 136 4.51 -21.00 -8.56
N CYS A 137 3.29 -20.74 -9.05
CA CYS A 137 2.08 -20.93 -8.27
C CYS A 137 1.21 -22.03 -8.87
N LEU A 138 0.79 -22.97 -8.02
CA LEU A 138 -0.19 -24.01 -8.34
C LEU A 138 -1.50 -23.72 -7.62
N LEU A 139 -2.61 -23.76 -8.37
CA LEU A 139 -3.95 -23.53 -7.86
C LEU A 139 -4.72 -24.85 -7.80
N LEU A 140 -4.95 -25.40 -6.60
CA LEU A 140 -5.83 -26.56 -6.39
C LEU A 140 -7.25 -26.09 -6.09
N LEU A 141 -7.89 -25.55 -7.13
CA LEU A 141 -9.20 -24.91 -7.07
C LEU A 141 -10.08 -25.41 -8.22
N SER A 142 -11.39 -25.18 -8.12
CA SER A 142 -12.30 -25.42 -9.26
C SER A 142 -11.96 -24.49 -10.42
N SER A 143 -12.19 -24.94 -11.66
CA SER A 143 -11.80 -24.18 -12.87
C SER A 143 -12.43 -22.78 -12.92
N ARG A 144 -13.65 -22.61 -12.39
CA ARG A 144 -14.31 -21.30 -12.28
C ARG A 144 -13.54 -20.35 -11.36
N ARG A 145 -13.13 -20.81 -10.17
CA ARG A 145 -12.36 -20.01 -9.20
C ARG A 145 -10.96 -19.68 -9.72
N LYS A 146 -10.29 -20.65 -10.36
CA LYS A 146 -8.98 -20.44 -11.02
C LYS A 146 -9.06 -19.27 -12.01
N LYS A 147 -10.05 -19.28 -12.90
CA LYS A 147 -10.24 -18.24 -13.90
C LYS A 147 -10.47 -16.87 -13.27
N THR A 148 -11.33 -16.78 -12.24
CA THR A 148 -11.55 -15.51 -11.52
C THR A 148 -10.28 -14.96 -10.90
N ILE A 149 -9.39 -15.80 -10.35
CA ILE A 149 -8.11 -15.35 -9.79
C ILE A 149 -7.19 -14.83 -10.89
N ILE A 150 -7.06 -15.59 -11.99
CA ILE A 150 -6.21 -15.22 -13.11
C ILE A 150 -6.68 -13.90 -13.74
N ASP A 151 -7.98 -13.75 -14.02
CA ASP A 151 -8.57 -12.54 -14.59
C ASP A 151 -8.35 -11.29 -13.70
N ASN A 152 -8.33 -11.46 -12.37
CA ASN A 152 -8.07 -10.36 -11.45
C ASN A 152 -6.58 -10.00 -11.33
N ILE A 153 -5.67 -10.94 -11.61
CA ILE A 153 -4.21 -10.74 -11.52
C ILE A 153 -3.61 -10.25 -12.86
N GLU A 154 -4.24 -10.57 -14.00
CA GLU A 154 -3.75 -10.24 -15.34
C GLU A 154 -3.60 -8.73 -15.63
N LYS A 155 -4.19 -7.85 -14.81
CA LYS A 155 -4.13 -6.39 -15.04
C LYS A 155 -2.83 -5.69 -14.63
N GLY A 156 -1.76 -6.40 -14.24
CA GLY A 156 -0.49 -5.68 -14.05
C GLY A 156 0.69 -6.37 -13.38
N SER A 157 0.78 -7.71 -13.31
CA SER A 157 1.95 -8.29 -12.64
C SER A 157 2.38 -9.69 -13.13
N ASN A 158 3.61 -9.80 -13.64
CA ASN A 158 4.31 -11.07 -13.90
C ASN A 158 4.86 -11.70 -12.60
N ILE A 159 4.16 -11.56 -11.47
CA ILE A 159 4.65 -12.09 -10.18
C ILE A 159 4.52 -13.61 -10.13
N PHE A 160 3.47 -14.14 -10.76
CA PHE A 160 3.16 -15.56 -10.74
C PHE A 160 3.36 -16.18 -12.10
N ARG A 161 4.07 -17.30 -12.12
CA ARG A 161 4.03 -18.26 -13.23
C ARG A 161 3.01 -19.32 -12.86
N TRP A 162 1.87 -19.30 -13.54
CA TRP A 162 0.80 -20.26 -13.32
C TRP A 162 1.19 -21.62 -13.87
N VAL A 163 1.12 -22.64 -13.03
CA VAL A 163 1.19 -24.04 -13.45
C VAL A 163 -0.24 -24.53 -13.62
N SER A 164 -0.65 -24.80 -14.86
CA SER A 164 -1.93 -25.43 -15.15
C SER A 164 -1.81 -26.95 -14.97
N THR A 165 -2.72 -27.52 -14.19
CA THR A 165 -2.95 -28.97 -14.15
C THR A 165 -4.17 -29.26 -15.02
N GLU A 166 -4.01 -30.09 -16.05
CA GLU A 166 -5.05 -30.42 -17.03
C GLU A 166 -6.08 -31.45 -16.50
N GLU A 167 -5.77 -32.15 -15.40
CA GLU A 167 -6.61 -33.22 -14.86
C GLU A 167 -7.05 -32.91 -13.42
N GLU A 168 -8.28 -32.39 -13.27
CA GLU A 168 -8.92 -32.16 -11.96
C GLU A 168 -9.42 -33.46 -11.29
N SER A 169 -9.45 -34.59 -12.01
CA SER A 169 -10.10 -35.83 -11.56
C SER A 169 -9.20 -36.84 -10.83
N ASP A 170 -7.86 -36.81 -11.00
CA ASP A 170 -6.96 -37.86 -10.47
C ASP A 170 -5.79 -37.33 -9.61
N MET A 171 -6.09 -36.35 -8.74
CA MET A 171 -5.10 -35.82 -7.78
C MET A 171 -5.10 -36.61 -6.48
N THR A 172 -4.39 -37.74 -6.46
CA THR A 172 -3.98 -38.43 -5.22
C THR A 172 -2.88 -37.63 -4.51
N ASN A 173 -2.79 -37.71 -3.17
CA ASN A 173 -1.79 -36.98 -2.37
C ASN A 173 -0.35 -37.13 -2.87
N SER A 174 0.00 -38.35 -3.28
CA SER A 174 1.34 -38.66 -3.80
C SER A 174 1.62 -37.97 -5.13
N ASN A 175 0.61 -37.71 -5.96
CA ASN A 175 0.78 -37.03 -7.25
C ASN A 175 0.99 -35.53 -7.05
N VAL A 176 0.25 -34.91 -6.13
CA VAL A 176 0.43 -33.48 -5.80
C VAL A 176 1.83 -33.21 -5.27
N GLN A 177 2.31 -34.06 -4.35
CA GLN A 177 3.63 -33.89 -3.75
C GLN A 177 4.77 -34.13 -4.75
N LYS A 178 4.60 -35.05 -5.70
CA LYS A 178 5.56 -35.26 -6.82
C LYS A 178 5.54 -34.09 -7.79
N LEU A 179 4.36 -33.62 -8.17
CA LEU A 179 4.19 -32.47 -9.07
C LEU A 179 4.86 -31.21 -8.50
N CYS A 180 4.68 -30.95 -7.19
CA CYS A 180 5.35 -29.85 -6.51
C CYS A 180 6.88 -29.94 -6.58
N GLU A 181 7.43 -31.15 -6.52
CA GLU A 181 8.86 -31.40 -6.60
C GLU A 181 9.39 -31.28 -8.04
N ASP A 182 8.75 -31.98 -8.99
CA ASP A 182 9.15 -32.02 -10.39
C ASP A 182 9.13 -30.63 -11.03
N GLN A 183 8.08 -29.85 -10.74
CA GLN A 183 7.94 -28.52 -11.29
C GLN A 183 8.58 -27.43 -10.42
N LYS A 184 9.13 -27.78 -9.25
CA LYS A 184 9.67 -26.84 -8.25
C LYS A 184 8.67 -25.72 -7.93
N ILE A 185 7.53 -26.08 -7.36
CA ILE A 185 6.44 -25.16 -7.05
C ILE A 185 6.75 -24.42 -5.75
N ASP A 186 6.76 -23.09 -5.80
CA ASP A 186 7.05 -22.25 -4.63
C ASP A 186 5.81 -22.02 -3.77
N LEU A 187 4.63 -21.95 -4.39
CA LEU A 187 3.36 -21.62 -3.74
C LEU A 187 2.24 -22.53 -4.22
N LEU A 188 1.54 -23.16 -3.26
CA LEU A 188 0.36 -23.98 -3.46
C LEU A 188 -0.85 -23.30 -2.81
N VAL A 189 -1.87 -22.99 -3.61
CA VAL A 189 -3.13 -22.45 -3.10
C VAL A 189 -4.16 -23.56 -3.01
N ILE A 190 -4.72 -23.75 -1.83
CA ILE A 190 -5.70 -24.80 -1.53
C ILE A 190 -7.07 -24.22 -1.17
N ASP A 191 -8.13 -24.96 -1.51
CA ASP A 191 -9.47 -24.69 -1.01
C ASP A 191 -9.64 -25.32 0.38
N GLU A 192 -9.77 -24.48 1.43
CA GLU A 192 -9.93 -24.94 2.81
C GLU A 192 -11.12 -25.90 2.97
N SER A 193 -12.16 -25.78 2.13
CA SER A 193 -13.37 -26.61 2.22
C SER A 193 -13.20 -28.06 1.75
N LYS A 194 -12.23 -28.31 0.84
CA LYS A 194 -12.01 -29.64 0.24
C LYS A 194 -10.72 -30.33 0.70
N SER A 195 -9.77 -29.57 1.26
CA SER A 195 -8.37 -30.00 1.41
C SER A 195 -8.00 -30.56 2.78
N GLN A 196 -8.79 -30.32 3.84
CA GLN A 196 -8.39 -30.70 5.21
C GLN A 196 -8.29 -32.22 5.45
N ASN A 197 -9.00 -33.05 4.68
CA ASN A 197 -9.06 -34.49 4.92
C ASN A 197 -8.29 -35.33 3.90
N SER A 198 -7.76 -34.74 2.83
CA SER A 198 -7.02 -35.48 1.80
C SER A 198 -5.52 -35.21 1.86
N LEU A 199 -5.04 -33.96 1.81
CA LEU A 199 -3.63 -33.68 1.49
C LEU A 199 -2.64 -33.82 2.67
N ASP A 200 -1.47 -34.41 2.43
CA ASP A 200 -0.33 -34.37 3.35
C ASP A 200 0.39 -33.01 3.26
N ILE A 201 -0.15 -32.03 3.97
CA ILE A 201 0.37 -30.66 4.02
C ILE A 201 1.82 -30.64 4.55
N VAL A 202 2.13 -31.49 5.55
CA VAL A 202 3.45 -31.53 6.18
C VAL A 202 4.51 -32.02 5.18
N GLY A 203 4.17 -33.06 4.40
CA GLY A 203 5.04 -33.57 3.34
C GLY A 203 5.29 -32.58 2.20
N ILE A 204 4.39 -31.63 1.95
CA ILE A 204 4.56 -30.58 0.95
C ILE A 204 5.40 -29.43 1.51
N LEU A 205 5.12 -29.00 2.75
CA LEU A 205 5.86 -27.94 3.43
C LEU A 205 7.34 -28.32 3.64
N SER A 206 7.63 -29.58 3.97
CA SER A 206 9.01 -30.07 4.17
C SER A 206 9.88 -30.00 2.91
N LYS A 207 9.28 -30.01 1.72
CA LYS A 207 9.97 -29.81 0.43
C LYS A 207 10.19 -28.34 0.08
N GLY A 208 9.74 -27.41 0.92
CA GLY A 208 9.92 -25.97 0.73
C GLY A 208 8.80 -25.29 -0.07
N THR A 209 7.73 -26.01 -0.42
CA THR A 209 6.55 -25.40 -1.05
C THR A 209 5.66 -24.76 0.01
N GLN A 210 5.37 -23.47 -0.13
CA GLN A 210 4.47 -22.75 0.77
C GLN A 210 3.02 -23.13 0.46
N VAL A 211 2.24 -23.55 1.46
CA VAL A 211 0.81 -23.86 1.31
C VAL A 211 -0.02 -22.76 1.94
N ILE A 212 -0.92 -22.15 1.18
CA ILE A 212 -1.78 -21.05 1.63
C ILE A 212 -3.24 -21.34 1.25
N GLY A 213 -4.18 -21.00 2.13
CA GLY A 213 -5.61 -21.09 1.84
C GLY A 213 -6.07 -20.05 0.82
N LEU A 214 -7.12 -20.36 0.05
CA LEU A 214 -7.70 -19.45 -0.94
C LEU A 214 -7.97 -18.05 -0.38
N LEU A 215 -8.53 -17.97 0.83
CA LEU A 215 -8.94 -16.71 1.45
C LEU A 215 -7.74 -15.86 1.87
N GLU A 216 -6.72 -16.50 2.42
CA GLU A 216 -5.45 -15.84 2.76
C GLU A 216 -4.73 -15.38 1.48
N PHE A 217 -4.78 -16.14 0.39
CA PHE A 217 -4.24 -15.73 -0.90
C PHE A 217 -4.90 -14.43 -1.41
N TRP A 218 -6.23 -14.36 -1.37
CA TRP A 218 -7.00 -13.15 -1.72
C TRP A 218 -6.54 -11.94 -0.88
N GLN A 219 -6.51 -12.09 0.44
CA GLN A 219 -6.11 -11.01 1.34
C GLN A 219 -4.67 -10.57 1.13
N ARG A 220 -3.75 -11.53 0.98
CA ARG A 220 -2.31 -11.28 0.95
C ARG A 220 -1.82 -10.70 -0.37
N TYR A 221 -2.37 -11.15 -1.50
CA TYR A 221 -1.88 -10.79 -2.83
C TYR A 221 -2.80 -9.86 -3.60
N LEU A 222 -4.12 -9.97 -3.40
CA LEU A 222 -5.11 -9.15 -4.10
C LEU A 222 -5.62 -7.97 -3.24
N GLY A 223 -5.41 -8.01 -1.92
CA GLY A 223 -5.85 -6.96 -1.00
C GLY A 223 -7.37 -6.81 -0.92
N CYS A 224 -8.11 -7.76 -1.49
CA CYS A 224 -9.56 -7.80 -1.53
C CYS A 224 -10.04 -9.22 -1.28
N VAL A 225 -11.21 -9.38 -0.67
CA VAL A 225 -11.83 -10.68 -0.43
C VAL A 225 -13.24 -10.66 -1.04
N PRO A 226 -13.52 -11.47 -2.06
CA PRO A 226 -14.84 -11.50 -2.69
C PRO A 226 -15.90 -12.04 -1.70
N PRO A 227 -17.13 -11.49 -1.71
CA PRO A 227 -18.18 -11.93 -0.79
C PRO A 227 -18.54 -13.43 -0.90
N SER A 228 -18.35 -14.02 -2.07
CA SER A 228 -18.60 -15.44 -2.33
C SER A 228 -17.66 -16.39 -1.58
N GLU A 229 -16.50 -15.90 -1.12
CA GLU A 229 -15.50 -16.70 -0.39
C GLU A 229 -15.56 -16.46 1.12
N LEU A 230 -16.42 -15.54 1.60
CA LEU A 230 -16.60 -15.26 3.01
C LEU A 230 -17.38 -16.39 3.70
N ASN A 231 -16.77 -17.00 4.72
CA ASN A 231 -17.42 -17.98 5.58
C ASN A 231 -17.49 -17.49 7.04
N GLN A 232 -18.40 -18.07 7.83
CA GLN A 232 -18.56 -17.70 9.25
C GLN A 232 -17.28 -17.98 10.06
N ALA A 233 -16.54 -19.04 9.70
CA ALA A 233 -15.28 -19.40 10.35
C ALA A 233 -14.21 -18.30 10.22
N TRP A 234 -14.10 -17.67 9.04
CA TRP A 234 -13.20 -16.54 8.85
C TRP A 234 -13.72 -15.28 9.54
N LEU A 235 -15.04 -15.02 9.50
CA LEU A 235 -15.61 -13.88 10.23
C LEU A 235 -15.32 -13.97 11.74
N ALA A 236 -15.35 -15.17 12.31
CA ALA A 236 -14.99 -15.41 13.71
C ALA A 236 -13.50 -15.17 14.01
N LYS A 237 -12.61 -15.25 13.02
CA LYS A 237 -11.17 -14.94 13.16
C LYS A 237 -10.87 -13.45 13.10
N LEU A 238 -11.78 -12.60 12.63
CA LEU A 238 -11.57 -11.16 12.58
C LEU A 238 -11.45 -10.60 14.01
N ASP A 239 -10.35 -9.91 14.29
CA ASP A 239 -10.19 -9.15 15.54
C ASP A 239 -11.04 -7.86 15.48
N LEU A 240 -12.35 -8.01 15.65
CA LEU A 240 -13.31 -6.91 15.74
C LEU A 240 -13.31 -6.31 17.16
N ARG A 241 -12.13 -5.94 17.68
CA ARG A 241 -11.99 -5.25 18.97
C ARG A 241 -12.45 -3.79 18.89
N ILE A 242 -13.71 -3.60 18.51
CA ILE A 242 -14.38 -2.32 18.40
C ILE A 242 -14.63 -1.72 19.80
N ARG A 243 -14.66 -2.57 20.83
CA ARG A 243 -15.04 -2.20 22.20
C ARG A 243 -13.93 -1.64 23.08
N ASN A 244 -12.66 -1.57 22.65
CA ASN A 244 -11.64 -0.95 23.50
C ASN A 244 -11.87 0.57 23.58
N PRO A 245 -12.33 1.11 24.73
CA PRO A 245 -12.78 2.49 24.82
C PRO A 245 -11.61 3.48 24.66
N VAL A 246 -10.40 3.09 25.09
CA VAL A 246 -9.20 3.94 25.01
C VAL A 246 -8.74 4.06 23.57
N ALA A 247 -8.60 2.93 22.87
CA ALA A 247 -8.17 2.91 21.47
C ALA A 247 -9.17 3.69 20.58
N HIS A 248 -10.47 3.52 20.82
CA HIS A 248 -11.50 4.23 20.07
C HIS A 248 -11.47 5.75 20.33
N LYS A 249 -11.31 6.18 21.59
CA LYS A 249 -11.22 7.61 21.94
C LYS A 249 -9.96 8.25 21.35
N LEU A 250 -8.82 7.58 21.43
CA LEU A 250 -7.57 8.06 20.83
C LEU A 250 -7.70 8.17 19.32
N LYS A 251 -8.23 7.13 18.65
CA LYS A 251 -8.49 7.18 17.21
C LYS A 251 -9.40 8.36 16.85
N ARG A 252 -10.48 8.57 17.61
CA ARG A 252 -11.39 9.69 17.38
C ARG A 252 -10.72 11.05 17.58
N ALA A 253 -9.86 11.20 18.58
CA ALA A 253 -9.10 12.43 18.80
C ALA A 253 -8.13 12.71 17.64
N PHE A 254 -7.40 11.69 17.18
CA PHE A 254 -6.56 11.79 15.98
C PHE A 254 -7.38 12.13 14.74
N ASP A 255 -8.51 11.46 14.50
CA ASP A 255 -9.39 11.74 13.35
C ASP A 255 -9.85 13.20 13.35
N ILE A 256 -10.23 13.76 14.51
CA ILE A 256 -10.67 15.17 14.63
C ILE A 256 -9.49 16.14 14.43
N LEU A 257 -8.32 15.84 15.01
CA LEU A 257 -7.14 16.68 14.88
C LEU A 257 -6.67 16.74 13.42
N PHE A 258 -6.52 15.59 12.76
CA PHE A 258 -6.11 15.55 11.36
C PHE A 258 -7.18 16.10 10.42
N ALA A 259 -8.47 15.81 10.67
CA ALA A 259 -9.56 16.37 9.87
C ALA A 259 -9.65 17.91 9.99
N SER A 260 -9.44 18.47 11.19
CA SER A 260 -9.47 19.92 11.37
C SER A 260 -8.29 20.62 10.69
N VAL A 261 -7.09 20.07 10.82
CA VAL A 261 -5.90 20.56 10.10
C VAL A 261 -6.10 20.47 8.59
N ALA A 262 -6.53 19.31 8.07
CA ALA A 262 -6.81 19.14 6.65
C ALA A 262 -7.90 20.09 6.14
N LEU A 263 -8.94 20.34 6.93
CA LEU A 263 -10.01 21.26 6.57
C LEU A 263 -9.49 22.70 6.43
N VAL A 264 -8.63 23.17 7.33
CA VAL A 264 -8.03 24.51 7.24
C VAL A 264 -7.16 24.66 5.99
N PHE A 265 -6.33 23.66 5.68
CA PHE A 265 -5.47 23.69 4.50
C PHE A 265 -6.25 23.54 3.19
N CYS A 266 -7.33 22.76 3.18
CA CYS A 266 -8.16 22.55 1.99
C CYS A 266 -9.23 23.62 1.79
N LEU A 267 -9.48 24.49 2.79
CA LEU A 267 -10.47 25.58 2.71
C LEU A 267 -10.30 26.48 1.47
N PRO A 268 -9.10 27.00 1.14
CA PRO A 268 -8.93 27.83 -0.06
C PRO A 268 -9.25 27.07 -1.35
N LEU A 269 -8.85 25.81 -1.44
CA LEU A 269 -9.14 24.96 -2.60
C LEU A 269 -10.65 24.66 -2.70
N MET A 270 -11.29 24.33 -1.58
CA MET A 270 -12.73 24.12 -1.52
C MET A 270 -13.52 25.37 -1.93
N LEU A 271 -13.06 26.56 -1.56
CA LEU A 271 -13.69 27.82 -1.96
C LEU A 271 -13.60 28.05 -3.46
N LEU A 272 -12.46 27.72 -4.09
CA LEU A 272 -12.33 27.75 -5.54
C LEU A 272 -13.26 26.74 -6.23
N CYS A 273 -13.32 25.50 -5.72
CA CYS A 273 -14.25 24.48 -6.22
C CYS A 273 -15.71 24.94 -6.07
N PHE A 274 -16.06 25.56 -4.95
CA PHE A 274 -17.40 26.10 -4.69
C PHE A 274 -17.80 27.14 -5.73
N ILE A 275 -16.91 28.08 -6.04
CA ILE A 275 -17.14 29.10 -7.08
C ILE A 275 -17.33 28.41 -8.43
N GLY A 276 -16.46 27.45 -8.78
CA GLY A 276 -16.55 26.70 -10.04
C GLY A 276 -17.90 25.99 -10.21
N VAL A 277 -18.31 25.22 -9.20
CA VAL A 277 -19.60 24.49 -9.23
C VAL A 277 -20.79 25.44 -9.30
N THR A 278 -20.74 26.57 -8.59
CA THR A 278 -21.82 27.57 -8.59
C THR A 278 -21.97 28.22 -9.97
N LEU A 279 -20.87 28.49 -10.67
CA LEU A 279 -20.89 29.04 -12.03
C LEU A 279 -21.38 28.03 -13.07
N GLU A 280 -21.07 26.76 -12.91
CA GLU A 280 -21.43 25.71 -13.87
C GLU A 280 -22.85 25.17 -13.69
N SER A 281 -23.27 24.90 -12.45
CA SER A 281 -24.47 24.11 -12.15
C SER A 281 -25.46 24.77 -11.19
N GLY A 282 -25.15 25.98 -10.70
CA GLY A 282 -26.03 26.75 -9.81
C GLY A 282 -26.13 26.21 -8.37
N PHE A 283 -27.15 26.65 -7.64
CA PHE A 283 -27.42 26.23 -6.26
C PHE A 283 -28.43 25.06 -6.25
N PRO A 284 -28.29 24.03 -5.39
CA PRO A 284 -27.37 23.85 -4.27
C PRO A 284 -26.05 23.13 -4.60
N PHE A 285 -24.99 23.52 -3.89
CA PHE A 285 -23.60 23.05 -4.09
C PHE A 285 -23.24 21.76 -3.30
N ILE A 286 -23.95 21.46 -2.21
CA ILE A 286 -23.76 20.24 -1.40
C ILE A 286 -24.86 19.23 -1.72
N PHE A 287 -24.44 18.01 -2.06
CA PHE A 287 -25.31 16.84 -2.07
C PHE A 287 -25.19 16.07 -0.74
N SER A 288 -26.34 15.66 -0.18
CA SER A 288 -26.41 14.96 1.11
C SER A 288 -26.95 13.55 0.90
N GLN A 289 -26.17 12.53 1.31
CA GLN A 289 -26.55 11.12 1.18
C GLN A 289 -26.54 10.42 2.55
N ASN A 290 -27.62 9.70 2.88
CA ASN A 290 -27.65 8.86 4.08
C ASN A 290 -26.79 7.61 3.88
N ARG A 291 -25.90 7.34 4.84
CA ARG A 291 -25.05 6.15 4.88
C ARG A 291 -25.09 5.51 6.25
N THR A 292 -25.01 4.18 6.30
CA THR A 292 -24.86 3.43 7.54
C THR A 292 -23.43 3.57 8.06
N GLY A 293 -23.29 4.05 9.28
CA GLY A 293 -22.01 4.32 9.95
C GLY A 293 -21.73 3.36 11.09
N TYR A 294 -21.05 3.88 12.11
CA TYR A 294 -20.56 3.12 13.24
C TYR A 294 -21.69 2.40 13.99
N LEU A 295 -21.55 1.08 14.16
CA LEU A 295 -22.55 0.19 14.80
C LEU A 295 -23.95 0.30 14.20
N GLY A 296 -24.06 0.55 12.90
CA GLY A 296 -25.35 0.64 12.21
C GLY A 296 -26.03 2.01 12.31
N ASN A 297 -25.46 2.98 13.02
CA ASN A 297 -26.03 4.32 13.12
C ASN A 297 -25.91 5.06 11.78
N THR A 298 -27.01 5.58 11.26
CA THR A 298 -27.02 6.34 10.01
C THR A 298 -26.42 7.73 10.21
N PHE A 299 -25.61 8.20 9.26
CA PHE A 299 -25.09 9.57 9.21
C PHE A 299 -25.27 10.17 7.80
N ILE A 300 -25.32 11.49 7.74
CA ILE A 300 -25.44 12.24 6.49
C ILE A 300 -24.04 12.52 5.96
N LEU A 301 -23.76 12.04 4.74
CA LEU A 301 -22.52 12.29 4.02
C LEU A 301 -22.71 13.50 3.09
N HIS A 302 -21.99 14.58 3.37
CA HIS A 302 -21.95 15.77 2.52
C HIS A 302 -20.85 15.64 1.46
N LYS A 303 -21.19 15.89 0.19
CA LYS A 303 -20.24 15.91 -0.93
C LYS A 303 -20.46 17.15 -1.79
N ILE A 304 -19.38 17.64 -2.40
CA ILE A 304 -19.47 18.66 -3.46
C ILE A 304 -20.19 18.02 -4.64
N ARG A 305 -21.18 18.73 -5.18
CA ARG A 305 -21.94 18.29 -6.34
C ARG A 305 -21.07 18.34 -7.60
N THR A 306 -21.04 17.25 -8.37
CA THR A 306 -20.30 17.15 -9.65
C THR A 306 -21.20 16.93 -10.86
N MET A 307 -22.51 16.81 -10.68
CA MET A 307 -23.50 16.59 -11.75
C MET A 307 -24.53 17.72 -11.76
N CYS A 308 -24.99 18.12 -12.96
CA CYS A 308 -26.00 19.17 -13.16
C CYS A 308 -27.32 18.91 -12.39
N SER A 309 -28.10 19.97 -12.14
CA SER A 309 -29.42 19.95 -11.49
C SER A 309 -30.36 18.89 -12.05
N ASP A 310 -30.35 18.70 -13.36
CA ASP A 310 -31.37 17.96 -14.10
C ASP A 310 -30.99 16.52 -14.46
N ALA A 311 -29.84 16.01 -14.02
CA ALA A 311 -29.41 14.64 -14.35
C ALA A 311 -30.27 13.54 -13.69
N GLU A 312 -30.98 13.85 -12.59
CA GLU A 312 -31.88 12.89 -11.94
C GLU A 312 -33.24 12.72 -12.65
N LYS A 313 -33.60 13.59 -13.62
CA LYS A 313 -34.85 13.44 -14.39
C LYS A 313 -34.75 12.37 -15.48
N ASP A 314 -33.55 12.11 -16.00
CA ASP A 314 -33.29 11.13 -17.07
C ASP A 314 -32.60 9.83 -16.58
N GLY A 315 -32.19 9.79 -15.31
CA GLY A 315 -31.49 8.65 -14.70
C GLY A 315 -32.44 7.69 -14.00
N ASP A 316 -32.87 6.64 -14.70
CA ASP A 316 -33.58 5.45 -14.21
C ASP A 316 -33.20 5.03 -12.77
N LEU A 317 -34.01 5.45 -11.78
CA LEU A 317 -33.89 5.09 -10.36
C LEU A 317 -34.45 3.69 -10.03
N SER A 318 -34.77 2.86 -11.03
CA SER A 318 -35.51 1.59 -10.81
C SER A 318 -34.65 0.41 -10.33
N ARG A 319 -33.33 0.50 -10.27
CA ARG A 319 -32.48 -0.70 -10.04
C ARG A 319 -31.93 -0.91 -8.63
N GLY A 320 -32.29 -0.06 -7.66
CA GLY A 320 -31.68 -0.10 -6.31
C GLY A 320 -32.52 -0.68 -5.16
N THR A 321 -33.84 -0.85 -5.31
CA THR A 321 -34.74 -0.96 -4.14
C THR A 321 -35.46 -2.32 -3.99
N GLN A 322 -34.99 -3.39 -4.63
CA GLN A 322 -35.51 -4.73 -4.38
C GLN A 322 -34.39 -5.69 -3.96
N GLN A 323 -34.05 -5.68 -2.68
CA GLN A 323 -33.61 -6.85 -1.89
C GLN A 323 -33.46 -6.46 -0.40
N SER A 324 -34.60 -6.28 0.26
CA SER A 324 -34.75 -6.48 1.71
C SER A 324 -36.22 -6.77 1.98
N GLY A 325 -36.50 -8.06 2.03
CA GLY A 325 -37.71 -8.72 2.52
C GLY A 325 -37.29 -10.08 3.04
#